data_AF-A0A9E3Q536-F1
#
_entry.id   AF-A0A9E3Q536-F1
#
_cell.length_a   1.000
_cell.length_b   1.000
_cell.length_c   1.000
_cell.angle_alpha   90.00
_cell.angle_beta   90.00
_cell.angle_gamma   90.00
#
_symmetry.space_group_name_H-M   'P 1'
#
loop_
_entity.id
_entity.type
_entity.pdbx_description
1 polymer ?
#
loop_
_entity_poly.entity_id
_entity_poly.type
_entity_poly.pdbx_seq_one_letter_code
_entity_poly.pdbx_strand_id
1 'polypeptide(L)'
;MRTTVTLDPDVERMLRDRVRATRSSFKQVLNNAVREGLQDKRGSRTKTRFVVEARPLRLRAGIDPARLGEVADELEIEAFLRTSGRLNARKSP
;
A
#
# COMPACT_ATOMS: atom_id res chain seq x y z
N MET A 1 1.19 -30.80 19.80
CA MET A 1 0.25 -31.38 20.79
C MET A 1 -1.11 -31.62 20.13
N ARG A 2 -1.82 -32.69 20.51
CA ARG A 2 -3.21 -32.94 20.10
C ARG A 2 -4.11 -32.71 21.31
N THR A 3 -5.09 -31.83 21.16
CA THR A 3 -6.03 -31.45 22.20
C THR A 3 -7.42 -31.48 21.61
N THR A 4 -8.39 -31.98 22.37
CA THR A 4 -9.81 -31.90 22.02
C THR A 4 -10.39 -30.68 22.74
N VAL A 5 -11.07 -29.81 22.00
CA VAL A 5 -11.72 -28.61 22.55
C VAL A 5 -13.19 -28.64 22.15
N THR A 6 -14.06 -28.27 23.07
CA THR A 6 -15.48 -28.05 22.79
C THR A 6 -15.66 -26.59 22.35
N LEU A 7 -16.40 -26.36 21.27
CA LEU A 7 -16.66 -25.04 20.72
C LEU A 7 -18.16 -24.76 20.79
N ASP A 8 -18.52 -23.53 21.15
CA ASP A 8 -19.90 -23.08 21.06
C ASP A 8 -20.37 -23.00 19.60
N PRO A 9 -21.68 -23.17 19.32
CA PRO A 9 -22.20 -23.23 17.94
C PRO A 9 -21.93 -21.97 17.10
N ASP A 10 -21.81 -20.82 17.73
CA ASP A 10 -21.45 -19.55 17.09
C ASP A 10 -19.97 -19.50 16.72
N VAL A 11 -19.08 -19.92 17.62
CA VAL A 11 -17.64 -19.99 17.37
C VAL A 11 -17.32 -20.98 16.24
N GLU A 12 -17.98 -22.15 16.23
CA GLU A 12 -17.82 -23.12 15.15
C GLU A 12 -18.20 -22.51 13.79
N ARG A 13 -19.35 -21.81 13.72
CA ARG A 13 -19.82 -21.14 12.51
C ARG A 13 -18.81 -20.11 12.03
N MET A 14 -18.32 -19.25 12.93
CA MET A 14 -17.31 -18.23 12.60
C MET A 14 -16.03 -18.85 12.03
N LEU A 15 -15.56 -19.95 12.60
CA LEU A 15 -14.38 -20.67 12.11
C LEU A 15 -14.62 -21.30 10.73
N ARG A 16 -15.80 -21.88 10.49
CA ARG A 16 -16.16 -22.44 9.18
C ARG A 16 -16.24 -21.38 8.08
N ASP A 17 -16.80 -20.22 8.39
CA ASP A 17 -16.86 -19.10 7.45
C ASP A 17 -15.45 -18.61 7.11
N ARG A 18 -14.57 -18.52 8.13
CA ARG A 18 -13.18 -18.13 7.92
C ARG A 18 -12.40 -19.15 7.10
N VAL A 19 -12.61 -20.45 7.33
CA VAL A 19 -12.04 -21.54 6.50
C VAL A 19 -12.41 -21.39 5.03
N ARG A 20 -13.69 -21.12 4.74
CA ARG A 20 -14.17 -20.90 3.37
C ARG A 20 -13.51 -19.67 2.74
N ALA A 21 -13.39 -18.58 3.49
CA ALA A 21 -12.79 -17.33 3.01
C ALA A 21 -11.28 -17.45 2.73
N THR A 22 -10.53 -18.18 3.57
CA THR A 22 -9.07 -18.28 3.45
C THR A 22 -8.58 -19.52 2.70
N ARG A 23 -9.48 -20.44 2.34
CA ARG A 23 -9.15 -21.76 1.75
C ARG A 23 -8.09 -22.52 2.56
N SER A 24 -8.10 -22.35 3.88
CA SER A 24 -7.15 -22.96 4.81
C SER A 24 -7.82 -24.06 5.62
N SER A 25 -7.04 -24.98 6.19
CA SER A 25 -7.60 -26.05 7.03
C SER A 25 -8.21 -25.51 8.33
N PHE A 26 -9.23 -26.19 8.87
CA PHE A 26 -9.86 -25.82 10.14
C PHE A 26 -8.84 -25.69 11.29
N LYS A 27 -7.87 -26.61 11.36
CA LYS A 27 -6.76 -26.56 12.34
C LYS A 27 -5.93 -25.28 12.22
N GLN A 28 -5.61 -24.85 11.00
CA GLN A 28 -4.81 -23.64 10.79
C GLN A 28 -5.60 -22.41 11.24
N VAL A 29 -6.87 -22.32 10.86
CA VAL A 29 -7.74 -21.20 11.22
C VAL A 29 -7.92 -21.12 12.74
N LEU A 30 -8.22 -22.25 13.40
CA LEU A 30 -8.35 -22.29 14.87
C LEU A 30 -7.07 -21.86 15.58
N ASN A 31 -5.92 -22.42 15.19
CA ASN A 31 -4.65 -22.08 15.82
C ASN A 31 -4.27 -20.61 15.59
N ASN A 32 -4.53 -20.06 14.42
CA ASN A 32 -4.25 -18.65 14.14
C ASN A 32 -5.16 -17.75 14.96
N ALA A 33 -6.47 -18.04 15.03
CA ALA A 33 -7.40 -17.29 15.87
C ALA A 33 -6.99 -17.30 17.35
N VAL A 34 -6.57 -18.46 17.88
CA VAL A 34 -6.07 -18.58 19.27
C VAL A 34 -4.78 -17.77 19.45
N ARG A 35 -3.83 -17.84 18.51
CA ARG A 35 -2.59 -17.04 18.58
C ARG A 35 -2.88 -15.54 18.55
N GLU A 36 -3.75 -15.10 17.64
CA GLU A 36 -4.14 -13.69 17.53
C GLU A 36 -4.91 -13.20 18.76
N GLY A 37 -5.72 -14.06 19.38
CA GLY A 37 -6.47 -13.75 20.60
C GLY A 37 -5.63 -13.74 21.88
N LEU A 38 -4.62 -14.62 21.97
CA LEU A 38 -3.71 -14.70 23.12
C LEU A 38 -2.45 -13.84 22.96
N GLN A 39 -2.17 -13.32 21.77
CA GLN A 39 -1.14 -12.31 21.57
C GLN A 39 -1.53 -11.08 22.39
N ASP A 40 -0.74 -10.81 23.42
CA ASP A 40 -0.92 -9.68 24.32
C ASP A 40 -0.91 -8.39 23.47
N LYS A 41 -2.09 -7.77 23.30
CA LYS A 41 -2.23 -6.48 22.59
C LYS A 41 -1.57 -5.31 23.34
N ARG A 42 -0.70 -5.58 24.32
CA ARG A 42 0.27 -4.62 24.88
C ARG A 42 1.18 -4.00 23.82
N GLY A 43 1.18 -4.58 22.62
CA GLY A 43 1.84 -4.05 21.44
C GLY A 43 0.89 -3.60 20.33
N SER A 44 -0.38 -3.27 20.60
CA SER A 44 -1.04 -2.26 19.75
C SER A 44 -0.26 -0.98 20.00
N ARG A 45 0.94 -0.88 19.41
CA ARG A 45 1.64 0.36 19.17
C ARG A 45 0.55 1.21 18.57
N THR A 46 0.02 2.15 19.34
CA THR A 46 -0.72 3.28 18.82
C THR A 46 -0.02 3.61 17.53
N LYS A 47 -0.66 3.33 16.39
CA LYS A 47 -0.06 3.66 15.10
C LYS A 47 0.09 5.16 15.18
N THR A 48 1.29 5.61 15.53
CA THR A 48 1.61 7.03 15.63
C THR A 48 1.16 7.59 14.30
N ARG A 49 0.36 8.65 14.34
CA ARG A 49 -0.16 9.27 13.13
C ARG A 49 1.04 9.50 12.22
N PHE A 50 0.94 9.04 10.97
CA PHE A 50 1.97 9.33 9.99
C PHE A 50 2.03 10.84 9.81
N VAL A 51 3.18 11.45 10.12
CA VAL A 51 3.45 12.88 9.95
C VAL A 51 4.51 13.02 8.86
N VAL A 52 4.22 13.83 7.84
CA VAL A 52 5.20 14.17 6.81
C VAL A 52 6.05 15.33 7.33
N GLU A 53 7.32 15.05 7.61
CA GLU A 53 8.30 16.09 7.92
C GLU A 53 8.84 16.70 6.62
N ALA A 54 8.31 17.86 6.25
CA ALA A 54 8.79 18.59 5.07
C ALA A 54 10.22 19.07 5.29
N ARG A 55 11.11 18.78 4.34
CA ARG A 55 12.47 19.35 4.29
C ARG A 55 12.49 20.60 3.43
N PRO A 56 13.23 21.66 3.83
CA PRO A 56 13.35 22.89 3.04
C PRO A 56 14.24 22.64 1.82
N LEU A 57 13.66 22.16 0.72
CA LEU A 57 14.41 21.84 -0.50
C LEU A 57 14.88 23.07 -1.29
N ARG A 58 14.31 24.26 -1.00
CA ARG A 58 14.57 25.54 -1.69
C ARG A 58 14.42 25.42 -3.22
N LEU A 59 14.47 26.55 -3.92
CA LEU A 59 14.52 26.57 -5.38
C LEU A 59 15.97 26.79 -5.82
N ARG A 60 16.32 26.25 -6.99
CA ARG A 60 17.63 26.50 -7.60
C ARG A 60 17.75 27.98 -7.94
N ALA A 61 18.95 28.54 -7.79
CA ALA A 61 19.22 29.92 -8.17
C ALA A 61 18.84 30.18 -9.64
N GLY A 62 18.19 31.31 -9.90
CA GLY A 62 17.66 31.67 -11.22
C GLY A 62 16.23 31.17 -11.51
N ILE A 63 15.64 30.35 -10.62
CA ILE A 63 14.22 29.95 -10.74
C ILE A 63 13.37 30.91 -9.92
N ASP A 64 12.51 31.66 -10.60
CA ASP A 64 11.50 32.51 -9.98
C ASP A 64 10.22 31.71 -9.70
N PRO A 65 9.81 31.54 -8.42
CA PRO A 65 8.58 30.84 -8.08
C PRO A 65 7.32 31.46 -8.68
N ALA A 66 7.31 32.76 -8.99
CA ALA A 66 6.16 33.42 -9.61
C ALA A 66 6.02 33.07 -11.11
N ARG A 67 7.08 32.53 -11.73
CA ARG A 67 7.12 32.18 -13.16
C ARG A 67 7.23 30.67 -13.40
N LEU A 68 6.81 29.87 -12.42
CA LEU A 68 6.88 28.41 -12.52
C LEU A 68 6.05 27.84 -13.68
N GLY A 69 5.01 28.58 -14.12
CA GLY A 69 4.21 28.22 -15.29
C GLY A 69 5.03 28.16 -16.58
N GLU A 70 5.91 29.14 -16.81
CA GLU A 70 6.74 29.16 -18.03
C GLU A 70 7.71 27.99 -18.08
N VAL A 71 8.27 27.61 -16.92
CA VAL A 71 9.13 26.42 -16.80
C VAL A 71 8.34 25.14 -17.10
N ALA A 72 7.08 25.07 -16.64
CA ALA A 72 6.21 23.94 -16.93
C ALA A 72 5.89 23.84 -18.43
N ASP A 73 5.57 24.97 -19.07
CA ASP A 73 5.29 25.05 -20.50
C ASP A 73 6.50 24.61 -21.35
N GLU A 74 7.70 25.08 -21.00
CA GLU A 74 8.94 24.67 -21.69
C GLU A 74 9.18 23.16 -21.60
N LEU A 75 9.00 22.58 -20.40
CA LEU A 75 9.13 21.13 -20.18
C LEU A 75 8.09 20.32 -20.96
N GLU A 76 6.86 20.83 -21.08
CA GLU A 76 5.80 20.19 -21.85
C GLU A 76 6.14 20.20 -23.35
N ILE A 77 6.60 21.33 -23.89
CA ILE A 77 7.04 21.45 -25.29
C ILE A 77 8.17 20.47 -25.57
N GLU A 78 9.18 20.39 -24.68
CA GLU A 78 10.31 19.47 -24.85
C GLU A 78 9.85 18.00 -24.88
N ALA A 79 8.96 17.62 -23.95
CA ALA A 79 8.39 16.28 -23.87
C ALA A 79 7.56 15.93 -25.12
N PHE A 80 6.79 16.89 -25.64
CA PHE A 80 6.02 16.73 -26.87
C PHE A 80 6.93 16.52 -28.09
N LEU A 81 7.96 17.36 -28.27
CA LEU A 81 8.93 17.22 -29.36
C LEU A 81 9.65 15.87 -29.30
N ARG A 82 10.07 15.44 -28.11
CA ARG A 82 10.71 14.14 -27.89
C ARG A 82 9.81 12.98 -28.27
N THR A 83 8.53 13.04 -27.89
CA THR A 83 7.55 11.98 -28.19
C THR A 83 7.22 11.93 -29.67
N SER A 84 6.93 13.07 -30.29
CA SER A 84 6.65 13.21 -31.72
C SER A 84 7.82 12.75 -32.58
N GLY A 85 9.06 13.10 -32.21
CA GLY A 85 10.27 12.61 -32.89
C GLY A 85 10.39 11.08 -32.87
N ARG A 86 10.11 10.43 -31.73
CA ARG A 86 10.10 8.97 -31.62
C ARG A 86 9.01 8.32 -32.46
N LEU A 87 7.82 8.91 -32.51
CA LEU A 87 6.71 8.39 -33.32
C LEU A 87 7.01 8.51 -34.81
N ASN A 88 7.59 9.63 -35.24
CA ASN A 88 8.00 9.84 -36.63
C ASN A 88 9.13 8.89 -37.03
N ALA A 89 10.12 8.65 -36.16
CA ALA A 89 11.19 7.68 -36.41
C ALA A 89 10.71 6.22 -36.54
N ARG A 90 9.56 5.87 -35.94
CA ARG A 90 8.93 4.53 -36.07
C ARG A 90 8.06 4.41 -37.33
N LYS A 91 7.75 5.52 -37.99
CA LYS A 91 6.85 5.60 -39.14
C LYS A 91 7.60 5.74 -40.48
N SER A 92 8.91 6.01 -40.44
CA SER A 92 9.78 5.89 -41.61
C SER A 92 10.07 4.41 -41.91
N PRO A 93 9.95 3.97 -43.19
CA PRO A 93 10.18 2.58 -43.60
C PRO A 93 11.65 2.14 -43.46
#